data_AF-A0A5C0UIP2-F1
#
_entry.id   AF-A0A5C0UIP2-F1
#
_cell.length_a   1.000
_cell.length_b   1.000
_cell.length_c   1.000
_cell.angle_alpha   90.00
_cell.angle_beta   90.00
_cell.angle_gamma   90.00
#
_symmetry.space_group_name_H-M   'P 1'
#
loop_
_entity.id
_entity.type
_entity.pdbx_description
1 polymer ?
#
loop_
_entity_poly.entity_id
_entity_poly.type
_entity_poly.pdbx_seq_one_letter_code
_entity_poly.pdbx_strand_id
1 'polypeptide(L)' 'MNPFSKLKVKIKTEVVKLRINNLDLTKRGKYIKASTWNAFTNQNDVVVLDTRNAYEYSLGAFEDAINPQIETFSDFAC' A
#
# COMPACT_ATOMS: atom_id res chain seq x y z
N MET A 1 -19.90 -19.73 -1.49
CA MET A 1 -19.00 -19.35 -0.38
C MET A 1 -19.33 -17.93 0.03
N ASN A 2 -19.52 -17.66 1.32
CA ASN A 2 -19.63 -16.29 1.82
C ASN A 2 -18.25 -15.88 2.36
N PRO A 3 -17.52 -14.93 1.72
CA PRO A 3 -16.19 -14.54 2.17
C PRO A 3 -16.20 -13.83 3.54
N PHE A 4 -17.36 -13.37 4.00
CA PHE A 4 -17.51 -12.70 5.29
C PHE A 4 -18.49 -13.45 6.19
N SER A 5 -18.06 -13.81 7.40
CA SER A 5 -18.89 -14.55 8.35
C SER A 5 -19.97 -13.71 9.02
N LYS A 6 -19.74 -12.40 9.18
CA LYS A 6 -20.69 -11.44 9.78
C LYS A 6 -20.29 -10.00 9.52
N LEU A 7 -21.25 -9.08 9.70
CA LEU A 7 -20.99 -7.65 9.76
C LEU A 7 -20.18 -7.31 11.02
N LYS A 8 -19.14 -6.48 10.88
CA LYS A 8 -18.33 -6.00 12.00
C LYS A 8 -18.05 -4.50 11.84
N VAL A 9 -18.55 -3.70 12.78
CA VAL A 9 -18.31 -2.25 12.84
C VAL A 9 -17.24 -1.98 13.89
N LYS A 10 -16.21 -1.19 13.53
CA LYS A 10 -15.14 -0.76 14.45
C LYS A 10 -14.98 0.76 14.35
N ILE A 11 -15.16 1.45 15.47
CA ILE A 11 -14.82 2.87 15.59
C ILE A 11 -13.33 2.96 15.89
N LYS A 12 -12.60 3.71 15.08
CA LYS A 12 -11.15 3.91 15.22
C LYS A 12 -10.81 5.36 14.95
N THR A 13 -9.78 5.86 15.63
CA THR A 13 -9.19 7.18 15.36
C THR A 13 -8.56 7.24 13.96
N GLU A 14 -7.95 6.14 13.52
CA GLU A 14 -7.40 5.96 12.18
C GLU A 14 -8.02 4.72 11.51
N VAL A 15 -8.56 4.88 10.31
CA VAL A 15 -9.13 3.77 9.52
C VAL A 15 -8.03 2.77 9.13
N VAL A 16 -6.88 3.30 8.71
CA VAL A 16 -5.63 2.58 8.44
C VAL A 16 -4.53 3.22 9.28
N LYS A 17 -3.80 2.42 10.06
CA LYS A 17 -2.93 2.93 11.12
C LYS A 17 -1.54 3.27 10.58
N LEU A 18 -1.19 4.54 10.57
CA LEU A 18 0.15 5.04 10.22
C LEU A 18 0.92 5.59 11.42
N ARG A 19 0.24 6.02 12.48
CA ARG A 19 0.89 6.62 13.69
C ARG A 19 1.71 7.89 13.41
N ILE A 20 1.47 8.58 12.29
CA ILE A 20 2.10 9.87 11.98
C ILE A 20 1.21 10.99 12.50
N ASN A 21 1.75 11.81 13.40
CA ASN A 21 1.07 13.03 13.85
C ASN A 21 1.08 14.08 12.72
N ASN A 22 -0.02 14.80 12.55
CA ASN A 22 -0.16 15.90 11.57
C ASN A 22 0.03 15.47 10.11
N LEU A 23 -0.44 14.27 9.73
CA LEU A 23 -0.44 13.84 8.34
C LEU A 23 -1.38 14.73 7.49
N ASP A 24 -0.79 15.50 6.58
CA ASP A 24 -1.53 16.31 5.61
C ASP A 24 -1.92 15.48 4.39
N LEU A 25 -3.15 14.99 4.37
CA LEU A 25 -3.70 14.17 3.28
C LEU A 25 -3.91 14.94 1.96
N THR A 26 -3.76 16.27 1.96
CA THR A 26 -3.83 17.06 0.72
C THR A 26 -2.55 16.92 -0.11
N LYS A 27 -1.43 16.59 0.54
CA LYS A 27 -0.13 16.31 -0.11
C LYS A 27 -0.12 14.89 -0.67
N ARG A 28 -0.64 14.75 -1.88
CA ARG A 28 -0.72 13.48 -2.62
C ARG A 28 0.12 13.51 -3.88
N GLY A 29 0.63 12.35 -4.26
CA GLY A 29 1.29 12.15 -5.55
C GLY A 29 0.31 12.19 -6.73
N LYS A 30 0.85 12.04 -7.95
CA LYS A 30 0.04 11.91 -9.16
C LYS A 30 -0.49 10.48 -9.27
N TYR A 31 -1.79 10.32 -9.41
CA TYR A 31 -2.40 9.02 -9.66
C TYR A 31 -2.13 8.56 -11.09
N ILE A 32 -1.76 7.30 -11.23
CA ILE A 32 -1.48 6.66 -12.52
C ILE A 32 -2.65 5.73 -12.84
N LYS A 33 -3.16 5.81 -14.07
CA LYS A 33 -4.24 4.92 -14.51
C LYS A 33 -3.70 3.52 -14.73
N ALA A 34 -4.51 2.50 -14.48
CA ALA A 34 -4.13 1.10 -14.71
C ALA A 34 -3.64 0.86 -16.15
N SER A 35 -4.31 1.47 -17.15
CA SER A 35 -3.94 1.34 -18.57
C SER A 35 -2.55 1.89 -18.91
N THR A 36 -1.97 2.74 -18.05
CA THR A 36 -0.64 3.35 -18.25
C THR A 36 0.41 2.78 -17.30
N TRP A 37 0.03 1.91 -16.36
CA TRP A 37 0.90 1.44 -15.28
C TRP A 37 2.16 0.72 -15.79
N ASN A 38 2.00 -0.25 -16.69
CA ASN A 38 3.13 -1.04 -17.19
C ASN A 38 4.13 -0.15 -17.96
N ALA A 39 3.63 0.73 -18.83
CA ALA A 39 4.48 1.67 -19.56
C ALA A 39 5.21 2.66 -18.62
N PHE A 40 4.58 3.01 -17.50
CA PHE A 40 5.21 3.87 -16.49
C PHE A 40 6.32 3.13 -15.73
N THR A 41 6.03 1.93 -15.24
CA THR A 41 6.95 1.14 -14.39
C THR A 41 8.15 0.58 -15.13
N ASN A 42 8.06 0.39 -16.45
CA ASN A 42 9.19 -0.06 -17.29
C ASN A 42 10.26 1.03 -17.58
N GLN A 43 10.11 2.24 -17.04
CA GLN A 43 11.10 3.30 -17.22
C GLN A 43 12.29 3.09 -16.27
N ASN A 44 13.51 3.33 -16.76
CA ASN A 44 14.75 3.07 -16.01
C ASN A 44 14.92 3.94 -14.75
N ASP A 45 14.20 5.04 -14.65
CA ASP A 45 14.24 5.98 -13.52
C ASP A 45 13.07 5.79 -12.55
N VAL A 46 12.26 4.74 -12.72
CA VAL A 46 11.11 4.45 -11.87
C VAL A 46 11.45 3.35 -10.88
N VAL A 47 11.20 3.63 -9.60
CA VAL A 47 11.24 2.65 -8.52
C VAL A 47 9.82 2.32 -8.11
N VAL A 48 9.46 1.04 -8.18
CA VAL A 48 8.19 0.52 -7.67
C VAL A 48 8.42 0.07 -6.23
N LEU A 49 7.70 0.67 -5.29
CA LEU A 49 7.75 0.31 -3.87
C LEU A 49 6.43 -0.32 -3.46
N ASP A 50 6.47 -1.56 -2.97
CA ASP A 50 5.30 -2.21 -2.41
C ASP A 50 5.07 -1.73 -0.98
N THR A 51 3.86 -1.22 -0.70
CA THR A 51 3.50 -0.69 0.62
C THR A 51 2.63 -1.65 1.43
N ARG A 52 2.41 -2.87 0.92
CA ARG A 52 1.68 -3.94 1.60
C ARG A 52 2.60 -4.68 2.58
N ASN A 53 2.01 -5.51 3.44
CA ASN A 53 2.81 -6.34 4.35
C ASN A 53 3.53 -7.48 3.59
N ALA A 54 4.54 -8.06 4.25
CA ALA A 54 5.36 -9.13 3.68
C ALA A 54 4.57 -10.37 3.23
N TYR A 55 3.46 -10.69 3.92
CA TYR A 55 2.60 -11.81 3.53
C TYR A 55 1.93 -11.55 2.17
N GLU A 56 1.33 -10.38 1.96
CA GLU A 56 0.70 -10.01 0.69
C GLU A 56 1.71 -9.94 -0.46
N TYR A 57 2.92 -9.44 -0.20
CA TYR A 57 4.01 -9.44 -1.17
C TYR A 57 4.37 -10.87 -1.60
N SER A 58 4.48 -11.80 -0.63
CA SER A 58 4.86 -13.20 -0.89
C SER A 58 3.85 -13.97 -1.75
N LEU A 59 2.57 -13.56 -1.75
CA LEU A 59 1.52 -14.15 -2.58
C LEU A 59 1.56 -13.66 -4.03
N GLY A 60 2.23 -12.53 -4.29
CA GLY A 60 2.37 -11.94 -5.62
C GLY A 60 2.62 -10.43 -5.54
N ALA A 61 3.55 -9.97 -6.35
CA ALA A 61 3.93 -8.56 -6.49
C ALA A 61 4.16 -8.22 -7.96
N PHE A 62 4.23 -6.92 -8.26
CA PHE A 62 4.69 -6.48 -9.58
C PHE A 62 6.17 -6.83 -9.76
N GLU A 63 6.55 -7.07 -11.02
CA GLU A 63 7.95 -7.27 -11.40
C GLU A 63 8.78 -6.06 -10.95
N ASP A 64 9.98 -6.33 -10.42
CA ASP A 64 10.92 -5.34 -9.87
C ASP A 64 10.41 -4.46 -8.71
N ALA A 65 9.26 -4.78 -8.13
CA ALA A 65 8.78 -4.09 -6.93
C ALA A 65 9.68 -4.36 -5.72
N ILE A 66 10.11 -3.29 -5.04
CA ILE A 66 10.89 -3.38 -3.81
C ILE A 66 9.95 -3.71 -2.65
N ASN A 67 10.28 -4.74 -1.88
CA ASN A 67 9.62 -5.07 -0.63
C ASN A 67 10.34 -4.41 0.56
N PRO A 68 9.70 -3.49 1.31
CA PRO A 68 10.28 -2.88 2.51
C PRO A 68 10.33 -3.84 3.71
N GLN A 69 9.83 -5.08 3.59
CA GLN A 69 9.83 -6.11 4.63
C GLN A 69 9.08 -5.73 5.90
N ILE A 70 7.98 -4.97 5.75
CA ILE A 70 7.13 -4.54 6.86
C ILE A 70 6.13 -5.63 7.27
N GLU A 71 5.93 -5.81 8.57
CA GLU A 71 4.91 -6.72 9.11
C GLU A 71 3.54 -6.02 9.18
N THR A 72 3.56 -4.73 9.50
CA THR A 72 2.37 -3.88 9.56
C THR A 72 2.58 -2.58 8.80
N PHE A 73 1.50 -1.99 8.30
CA PHE A 73 1.57 -0.71 7.59
C PHE A 73 2.13 0.43 8.46
N SER A 74 1.99 0.34 9.79
CA SER A 74 2.58 1.33 10.70
C SER A 74 4.11 1.29 10.71
N ASP A 75 4.75 0.19 10.30
CA ASP A 75 6.21 0.07 10.29
C ASP A 75 6.86 0.89 9.16
N PHE A 76 6.04 1.35 8.21
CA PHE A 76 6.46 2.24 7.11
C PHE A 76 6.65 3.68 7.59
N ALA A 77 5.97 4.07 8.66
CA ALA A 77 6.14 5.35 9.31
C ALA A 77 7.25 5.20 10.35
N CYS A 78 8.42 5.77 10.08
CA CYS A 78 9.54 5.83 11.03
C CYS A 78 9.12 6.37 12.41
#